data_AF-A0A229RSB8-F1
#
_entry.id   AF-A0A229RSB8-F1
#
_cell.length_a   1.000
_cell.length_b   1.000
_cell.length_c   1.000
_cell.angle_alpha   90.00
_cell.angle_beta   90.00
_cell.angle_gamma   90.00
#
_symmetry.space_group_name_H-M   'P 1'
#
loop_
_entity.id
_entity.type
_entity.pdbx_description
1 polymer ?
#
loop_
_entity_poly.entity_id
_entity_poly.type
_entity_poly.pdbx_seq_one_letter_code
_entity_poly.pdbx_strand_id
1 'polypeptide(L)' 'MAAQGKKKTKDELEAEALGMTVEKLHELKNQFGAAKGRGRRPAGTAGADTKLASWGQVEGQEELFACEPDQAAS' A
#
# COMPACT_ATOMS: atom_id res chain seq x y z
N MET A 1 35.25 1.91 -43.72
CA MET A 1 34.94 2.01 -42.27
C MET A 1 33.42 2.11 -42.14
N ALA A 2 32.74 0.98 -41.94
CA ALA A 2 31.28 0.99 -41.78
C ALA A 2 30.95 1.52 -40.38
N ALA A 3 30.25 2.65 -40.32
CA ALA A 3 29.65 3.14 -39.09
C ALA A 3 28.56 2.14 -38.68
N GLN A 4 28.90 1.19 -37.82
CA GLN A 4 27.95 0.32 -37.17
C GLN A 4 27.09 1.22 -36.27
N GLY A 5 25.93 1.64 -36.78
CA GLY A 5 24.95 2.38 -36.00
C GLY A 5 24.64 1.59 -34.75
N LYS A 6 24.94 2.18 -33.58
CA LYS A 6 24.64 1.57 -32.28
C LYS A 6 23.14 1.26 -32.25
N LYS A 7 22.79 -0.02 -32.19
CA LYS A 7 21.40 -0.45 -31.99
C LYS A 7 20.95 0.10 -30.64
N LYS A 8 19.84 0.83 -30.61
CA LYS A 8 19.26 1.34 -29.37
C LYS A 8 18.95 0.17 -28.44
N THR A 9 19.19 0.36 -27.15
CA THR A 9 18.83 -0.64 -26.14
C THR A 9 17.31 -0.72 -25.97
N LYS A 10 16.80 -1.81 -25.40
CA LYS A 10 15.35 -1.95 -25.16
C LYS A 10 14.80 -0.81 -24.29
N ASP A 11 15.54 -0.42 -23.26
CA ASP A 11 15.15 0.68 -22.39
C ASP A 11 15.16 2.04 -23.11
N GLU A 12 16.09 2.26 -24.05
CA GLU A 12 16.09 3.46 -24.90
C GLU A 12 14.87 3.53 -25.83
N LEU A 13 14.48 2.39 -26.42
CA LEU A 13 13.28 2.31 -27.24
C LEU A 13 11.99 2.53 -26.44
N GLU A 14 11.92 1.97 -25.23
CA GLU A 14 10.79 2.16 -24.32
C GLU A 14 10.70 3.62 -23.84
N ALA A 15 11.83 4.23 -23.47
CA ALA A 15 11.88 5.62 -23.04
C ALA A 15 11.47 6.58 -24.19
N GLU A 16 11.94 6.33 -25.42
CA GLU A 16 11.57 7.09 -26.61
C GLU A 16 10.08 6.96 -26.94
N ALA A 17 9.51 5.75 -26.89
CA ALA A 17 8.09 5.52 -27.12
C ALA A 17 7.19 6.23 -26.09
N LEU A 18 7.71 6.42 -24.87
CA LEU A 18 7.03 7.11 -23.78
C LEU A 18 7.37 8.60 -23.70
N GLY A 19 8.21 9.13 -24.59
CA GLY A 19 8.60 10.54 -24.61
C GLY A 19 9.36 10.99 -23.37
N MET A 20 10.10 10.09 -22.72
CA MET A 20 10.87 10.36 -21.50
C MET A 20 12.34 9.94 -21.66
N THR A 21 13.18 10.31 -20.69
CA THR A 21 14.57 9.87 -20.64
C THR A 21 14.67 8.48 -20.01
N VAL A 22 15.77 7.77 -20.28
CA VAL A 22 16.00 6.41 -19.73
C VAL A 22 16.08 6.45 -18.21
N GLU A 23 16.64 7.50 -17.63
CA GLU A 23 16.74 7.68 -16.17
C GLU A 23 15.35 7.78 -15.54
N LYS A 24 14.44 8.55 -16.15
CA LYS A 24 13.05 8.66 -15.69
C LYS A 24 12.31 7.32 -15.80
N LEU A 25 12.55 6.56 -16.87
CA LEU A 25 11.97 5.23 -17.01
C LEU A 25 12.43 4.28 -15.90
N HIS A 26 13.73 4.30 -15.56
CA HIS A 26 14.30 3.49 -14.47
C HIS A 26 13.72 3.89 -13.11
N GLU A 27 13.63 5.19 -12.83
CA GLU A 27 12.99 5.69 -11.61
C GLU A 27 11.55 5.21 -11.49
N LEU A 28 10.77 5.30 -12.58
CA LEU A 28 9.37 4.90 -12.62
C LEU A 28 9.21 3.38 -12.44
N LYS A 29 10.08 2.56 -13.05
CA LYS A 29 10.13 1.10 -12.85
C LYS A 29 10.39 0.76 -11.37
N ASN A 30 11.31 1.48 -10.72
CA ASN A 30 11.62 1.28 -9.30
C ASN A 30 10.45 1.67 -8.39
N GLN A 31 9.82 2.82 -8.64
CA GLN A 31 8.65 3.27 -7.89
C GLN A 31 7.47 2.30 -8.04
N PHE A 32 7.21 1.81 -9.25
CA PHE A 32 6.17 0.82 -9.51
C PHE A 32 6.44 -0.50 -8.78
N GLY A 33 7.68 -1.01 -8.81
CA GLY A 33 8.08 -2.19 -8.06
C GLY A 33 7.84 -2.05 -6.57
N ALA A 34 8.23 -0.92 -5.99
CA ALA A 34 7.98 -0.60 -4.58
C ALA A 34 6.48 -0.48 -4.26
N ALA A 35 5.70 0.17 -5.13
CA ALA A 35 4.26 0.34 -4.94
C ALA A 35 3.48 -0.97 -5.04
N LYS A 36 3.86 -1.88 -5.96
CA LYS A 36 3.23 -3.19 -6.13
C LYS A 36 3.36 -4.08 -4.89
N GLY A 37 4.38 -3.84 -4.06
CA GLY A 37 4.55 -4.51 -2.77
C GLY A 37 3.72 -3.91 -1.62
N ARG A 38 3.32 -2.63 -1.72
CA ARG A 38 2.56 -1.95 -0.66
C ARG A 38 1.13 -2.49 -0.61
N GLY A 39 0.71 -2.96 0.56
CA GLY A 39 -0.62 -3.53 0.77
C GLY A 39 -0.78 -5.00 0.33
N ARG A 40 0.25 -5.61 -0.28
CA ARG A 40 0.24 -7.06 -0.54
C ARG A 40 0.40 -7.78 0.78
N ARG A 41 -0.65 -8.46 1.23
CA ARG A 41 -0.58 -9.25 2.45
C ARG A 41 0.45 -10.39 2.28
N PRO A 42 1.20 -10.77 3.34
CA PRO A 42 2.12 -11.90 3.29
C PRO A 42 1.42 -13.16 2.76
N ALA A 43 2.15 -14.00 2.00
CA ALA A 43 1.61 -15.26 1.52
C ALA A 43 1.03 -16.08 2.70
N GLY A 44 -0.20 -16.57 2.56
CA GLY A 44 -0.91 -17.31 3.62
C GLY A 44 -1.87 -16.49 4.49
N THR A 45 -2.03 -15.18 4.25
CA THR A 45 -2.97 -14.31 5.00
C THR A 45 -4.23 -13.92 4.21
N ALA A 46 -4.41 -14.51 3.02
CA ALA A 46 -5.66 -14.42 2.27
C ALA A 46 -6.72 -15.26 3.00
N GLY A 47 -7.73 -14.61 3.58
CA GLY A 47 -8.80 -15.27 4.33
C GLY A 47 -8.54 -15.46 5.82
N ALA A 48 -7.42 -14.97 6.37
CA ALA A 48 -7.32 -14.81 7.82
C ALA A 48 -8.27 -13.69 8.23
N ASP A 49 -9.31 -14.03 8.99
CA ASP A 49 -10.07 -13.04 9.74
C ASP A 49 -9.06 -12.15 10.46
N THR A 50 -9.13 -10.85 10.23
CA THR A 50 -8.48 -9.90 11.11
C THR A 50 -9.18 -10.07 12.45
N LYS A 51 -8.74 -11.02 13.27
CA LYS A 51 -8.90 -10.96 14.71
C LYS A 51 -8.18 -9.67 15.10
N LEU A 52 -8.90 -8.56 14.97
CA LEU A 52 -8.61 -7.35 15.72
C LEU A 52 -8.40 -7.85 17.13
N ALA A 53 -7.20 -7.65 17.67
CA ALA A 53 -6.93 -8.00 19.04
C ALA A 53 -8.02 -7.31 19.86
N SER A 54 -8.96 -8.08 20.39
CA SER A 54 -9.93 -7.53 21.31
C SER A 54 -9.10 -7.15 22.52
N TRP A 55 -9.09 -5.86 22.83
CA TRP A 55 -8.79 -5.40 24.17
C TRP A 55 -9.79 -6.17 25.03
N GLY A 56 -9.32 -7.09 25.87
CA GLY A 56 -10.19 -7.89 26.72
C GLY A 56 -11.09 -6.99 27.58
N GLN A 57 -11.91 -7.58 28.44
CA GLN A 57 -12.74 -6.79 29.35
C GLN A 57 -11.86 -5.80 30.13
N VAL A 58 -12.10 -4.50 29.94
CA VAL A 58 -11.38 -3.43 30.63
C VAL A 58 -12.15 -3.15 31.91
N GLU A 59 -11.50 -3.39 33.05
CA GLU A 59 -12.07 -3.11 34.37
C GLU A 59 -12.52 -1.65 34.44
N GLY A 60 -13.78 -1.41 34.85
CA GLY A 60 -14.38 -0.07 34.94
C GLY A 60 -14.99 0.49 33.63
N GLN A 61 -14.96 -0.24 32.51
CA GLN A 61 -15.58 0.24 31.26
C GLN A 61 -17.10 0.45 31.40
N GLU A 62 -17.78 -0.44 32.13
CA GLU A 62 -19.25 -0.36 32.31
C GLU A 62 -19.67 0.86 33.13
N GLU A 63 -18.82 1.32 34.05
CA GLU A 63 -19.07 2.48 34.92
C GLU A 63 -19.01 3.80 34.15
N LEU A 64 -18.23 3.87 33.06
CA LEU A 64 -18.15 5.06 32.20
C LEU A 64 -19.44 5.34 31.42
N PHE A 65 -20.28 4.33 31.24
CA PHE A 65 -21.55 4.41 30.51
C PHE A 65 -22.78 4.20 31.40
N ALA A 66 -22.59 4.10 32.71
CA ALA A 66 -23.69 4.13 33.66
C ALA A 66 -24.30 5.54 33.68
N CYS A 67 -25.26 5.80 32.78
CA CYS A 67 -26.11 6.97 32.89
C CYS A 67 -26.93 6.86 34.19
N GLU A 68 -26.89 7.90 35.02
CA GLU A 68 -27.85 8.09 36.10
C GLU A 68 -29.27 7.95 35.52
N PRO A 69 -30.20 7.22 36.18
CA PRO A 69 -31.57 7.15 35.71
C PRO A 69 -32.14 8.57 35.72
N ASP A 70 -32.54 9.02 34.53
CA ASP A 70 -33.19 10.30 34.31
C ASP A 70 -34.43 10.38 35.21
N GLN A 71 -34.34 11.13 36.32
CA GLN A 71 -35.47 11.43 37.22
C GLN A 71 -36.45 12.44 36.58
N ALA A 72 -36.62 12.40 35.25
CA ALA A 72 -37.59 13.20 34.52
C ALA A 72 -38.85 12.38 34.21
N ALA A 73 -39.41 11.71 35.22
CA ALA A 73 -40.77 11.20 35.18
C ALA A 73 -41.35 11.14 36.61
N SER A 74 -41.71 12.30 37.16
CA SER A 74 -42.62 12.45 38.30
C SER A 74 -43.44 13.71 38.12
#